data_AF-A0A9E0BIR7-F1
#
_entry.id   AF-A0A9E0BIR7-F1
#
_cell.length_a   1.000
_cell.length_b   1.000
_cell.length_c   1.000
_cell.angle_alpha   90.00
_cell.angle_beta   90.00
_cell.angle_gamma   90.00
#
_symmetry.space_group_name_H-M   'P 1'
#
loop_
_entity.id
_entity.type
_entity.pdbx_description
1 polymer ?
#
loop_
_entity_poly.entity_id
_entity_poly.type
_entity_poly.pdbx_seq_one_letter_code
_entity_poly.pdbx_strand_id
1 'polypeptide(L)'
;MGTVAIVLIVIGIICVIISIILGITDNKEQADTASYVSDYDSAKQVSQVSKAIDDIIEKKMQDIEEKTEASLDKISNTKILEMNEYADNVLKEINRNHNEVMFMYDMLNEKDKEIKTTVKSVNATNTQARGMGTVRERLIKLDETQKAPQRISVDEFPLDDKLDKNQKIMTLYNNGYNDIDIAKRLKFGVGEVRLVIKLYVNAAGE
;
A
#
# COMPACT_ATOMS: atom_id res chain seq x y z
N MET A 1 14.64 -77.31 -111.49
CA MET A 1 14.53 -76.13 -110.59
C MET A 1 14.54 -74.89 -111.47
N GLY A 2 13.44 -74.15 -111.57
CA GLY A 2 13.34 -73.01 -112.48
C GLY A 2 14.24 -71.84 -112.04
N THR A 3 14.82 -71.12 -112.99
CA THR A 3 15.64 -69.92 -112.75
C THR A 3 14.93 -68.89 -111.87
N VAL A 4 13.62 -68.74 -112.04
CA VAL A 4 12.75 -67.85 -111.23
C VAL A 4 12.74 -68.25 -109.75
N ALA A 5 12.73 -69.55 -109.45
CA ALA A 5 12.74 -70.04 -108.06
C ALA A 5 14.07 -69.73 -107.38
N ILE A 6 15.18 -69.82 -108.11
CA ILE A 6 16.52 -69.51 -107.60
C ILE A 6 16.64 -68.00 -107.32
N VAL A 7 16.12 -67.14 -108.21
CA VAL A 7 16.12 -65.68 -108.02
C VAL A 7 15.28 -65.27 -106.80
N LEU A 8 14.11 -65.88 -106.59
CA LEU A 8 13.27 -65.60 -105.42
C LEU A 8 13.92 -66.04 -104.09
N ILE A 9 14.63 -67.17 -104.09
CA ILE A 9 15.39 -67.63 -102.92
C ILE A 9 16.51 -66.65 -102.57
N VAL A 10 17.25 -66.15 -103.57
CA VAL A 10 18.35 -65.20 -103.36
C VAL A 10 17.83 -63.86 -102.82
N ILE A 11 16.71 -63.35 -103.35
CA ILE A 11 16.03 -62.14 -102.85
C ILE A 11 15.54 -62.35 -101.40
N GLY A 12 15.01 -63.53 -101.09
CA GLY A 12 14.59 -63.88 -99.73
C GLY A 12 15.74 -63.86 -98.73
N ILE A 13 16.89 -64.44 -99.08
CA ILE A 13 18.09 -64.46 -98.22
C ILE A 13 18.62 -63.03 -97.99
N ILE A 14 18.65 -62.20 -99.04
CA ILE A 14 19.07 -60.79 -98.94
C ILE A 14 18.13 -60.00 -98.01
N CYS A 15 16.81 -60.22 -98.09
CA CYS A 15 15.83 -59.56 -97.24
C CYS A 15 15.97 -59.93 -95.75
N VAL A 16 16.30 -61.19 -95.45
CA VAL A 16 16.55 -61.65 -94.07
C VAL A 16 17.83 -61.04 -93.50
N ILE A 17 18.91 -60.98 -94.29
CA ILE A 17 20.18 -60.36 -93.85
C ILE A 17 19.99 -58.86 -93.59
N ILE A 18 19.25 -58.16 -94.45
CA ILE A 18 18.91 -56.75 -94.26
C ILE A 18 18.04 -56.55 -93.00
N SER A 19 17.07 -57.44 -92.75
CA SER A 19 16.23 -57.40 -91.55
C SER A 19 17.01 -57.64 -90.26
N ILE A 20 18.07 -58.46 -90.30
CA ILE A 20 18.96 -58.68 -89.14
C ILE A 20 19.86 -57.46 -88.93
N ILE A 21 20.41 -56.86 -90.00
CA ILE A 21 21.26 -55.65 -89.90
C ILE A 21 20.45 -54.44 -89.42
N LEU A 22 19.25 -54.22 -89.97
CA LEU A 22 18.32 -53.20 -89.49
C LEU A 22 17.82 -53.52 -88.09
N GLY A 23 17.47 -54.77 -87.80
CA GLY A 23 17.05 -55.20 -86.46
C GLY A 23 18.13 -55.02 -85.40
N ILE A 24 19.42 -55.23 -85.72
CA ILE A 24 20.55 -54.96 -84.81
C ILE A 24 20.77 -53.45 -84.63
N THR A 25 20.46 -52.64 -85.64
CA THR A 25 20.59 -51.16 -85.58
C THR A 25 19.40 -50.50 -84.86
N ASP A 26 18.19 -51.06 -85.00
CA ASP A 26 16.95 -50.65 -84.30
C ASP A 26 16.83 -51.27 -82.90
N ASN A 27 17.68 -52.24 -82.53
CA ASN A 27 17.85 -52.67 -81.14
C ASN A 27 18.66 -51.67 -80.29
N LYS A 28 18.50 -50.37 -80.59
CA LYS A 28 18.81 -49.27 -79.68
C LYS A 28 17.58 -48.41 -79.36
N GLU A 29 16.36 -48.86 -79.68
CA GLU A 29 15.13 -48.18 -79.26
C GLU A 29 14.00 -49.12 -78.79
N GLN A 30 14.35 -50.33 -78.30
CA GLN A 30 13.38 -51.14 -77.57
C GLN A 30 14.02 -51.99 -76.47
N ALA A 31 14.68 -51.29 -75.54
CA ALA A 31 15.06 -51.84 -74.23
C ALA A 31 15.01 -50.78 -73.12
N ASP A 32 14.09 -49.81 -73.20
CA ASP A 32 13.84 -48.86 -72.09
C ASP A 32 12.42 -49.07 -71.53
N THR A 33 12.18 -50.27 -70.99
CA THR A 33 11.20 -50.46 -69.92
C THR A 33 11.93 -50.47 -68.57
N ALA A 34 12.75 -49.45 -68.36
CA ALA A 34 13.34 -49.13 -67.07
C ALA A 34 13.34 -47.61 -66.93
N SER A 35 12.32 -47.09 -66.24
CA SER A 35 12.41 -45.85 -65.48
C SER A 35 13.00 -44.63 -66.22
N TYR A 36 12.32 -44.15 -67.26
CA TYR A 36 12.46 -42.74 -67.64
C TYR A 36 11.72 -41.89 -66.58
N VAL A 37 12.38 -41.68 -65.43
CA VAL A 37 12.07 -40.53 -64.58
C VAL A 37 12.46 -39.31 -65.42
N SER A 38 11.45 -38.70 -66.03
CA SER A 38 11.59 -37.43 -66.74
C SER A 38 12.07 -36.37 -65.74
N ASP A 39 13.38 -36.12 -65.74
CA ASP A 39 14.04 -35.09 -64.92
C ASP A 39 13.67 -33.65 -65.36
N TYR A 40 12.81 -33.51 -66.38
CA TYR A 40 12.40 -32.24 -66.94
C TYR A 40 11.18 -31.61 -66.25
N ASP A 41 10.49 -32.33 -65.36
CA ASP A 41 9.30 -31.82 -64.65
C ASP A 41 9.53 -31.61 -63.14
N SER A 42 10.67 -32.07 -62.60
CA SER A 42 11.02 -31.98 -61.18
C SER A 42 11.12 -30.53 -60.69
N ALA A 43 11.74 -29.63 -61.47
CA ALA A 43 11.91 -28.23 -61.05
C ALA A 43 10.59 -27.43 -61.05
N LYS A 44 9.68 -27.75 -61.98
CA LYS A 44 8.38 -27.08 -62.10
C LYS A 44 7.40 -27.59 -61.04
N GLN A 45 7.42 -28.89 -60.75
CA GLN A 45 6.69 -29.49 -59.64
C GLN A 45 7.22 -28.99 -58.28
N VAL A 46 8.54 -28.88 -58.09
CA VAL A 46 9.12 -28.31 -56.86
C VAL A 46 8.73 -26.84 -56.66
N SER A 47 8.67 -26.03 -57.73
CA SER A 47 8.21 -24.65 -57.65
C SER A 47 6.72 -24.54 -57.28
N GLN A 48 5.86 -25.40 -57.85
CA GLN A 48 4.43 -25.43 -57.51
C GLN A 48 4.19 -25.92 -56.08
N VAL A 49 4.95 -26.93 -55.63
CA VAL A 49 4.91 -27.42 -54.25
C VAL A 49 5.40 -26.34 -53.29
N SER A 50 6.48 -25.63 -53.61
CA SER A 50 6.97 -24.54 -52.77
C SER A 50 5.95 -23.41 -52.65
N LYS A 51 5.30 -23.02 -53.75
CA LYS A 51 4.17 -22.06 -53.70
C LYS A 51 2.99 -22.55 -52.87
N ALA A 52 2.61 -23.82 -53.01
CA ALA A 52 1.53 -24.39 -52.21
C ALA A 52 1.90 -24.42 -50.71
N ILE A 53 3.18 -24.65 -50.38
CA ILE A 53 3.68 -24.55 -49.01
C ILE A 53 3.61 -23.11 -48.50
N ASP A 54 4.05 -22.13 -49.29
CA ASP A 54 3.99 -20.72 -48.93
C ASP A 54 2.52 -20.27 -48.71
N ASP A 55 1.59 -20.65 -49.60
CA ASP A 55 0.16 -20.35 -49.46
C ASP A 55 -0.45 -21.02 -48.22
N ILE A 56 -0.03 -22.24 -47.88
CA ILE A 56 -0.47 -22.93 -46.66
C ILE A 56 0.09 -22.24 -45.42
N ILE A 57 1.35 -21.80 -45.46
CA ILE A 57 1.99 -21.07 -44.36
C ILE A 57 1.28 -19.73 -44.16
N GLU A 58 1.05 -18.97 -45.23
CA GLU A 58 0.32 -17.69 -45.20
C GLU A 58 -1.06 -17.87 -44.57
N LYS A 59 -1.80 -18.90 -45.01
CA LYS A 59 -3.13 -19.21 -44.47
C LYS A 59 -3.08 -19.63 -43.00
N LYS A 60 -2.10 -20.44 -42.60
CA LYS A 60 -1.90 -20.83 -41.20
C LYS A 60 -1.47 -19.67 -40.32
N MET A 61 -0.64 -18.77 -40.85
CA MET A 61 -0.21 -17.54 -40.21
C MET A 61 -1.44 -16.66 -39.94
N GLN A 62 -2.28 -16.48 -40.95
CA GLN A 62 -3.51 -15.70 -40.84
C GLN A 62 -4.51 -16.32 -39.85
N ASP A 63 -4.73 -17.64 -39.87
CA ASP A 63 -5.57 -18.33 -38.88
C ASP A 63 -5.04 -18.14 -37.44
N ILE A 64 -3.71 -18.16 -37.27
CA ILE A 64 -3.06 -17.96 -35.97
C ILE A 64 -3.20 -16.50 -35.53
N GLU A 65 -2.99 -15.54 -36.43
CA GLU A 65 -3.16 -14.11 -36.17
C GLU A 65 -4.59 -13.82 -35.73
N GLU A 66 -5.59 -14.27 -36.49
CA GLU A 66 -7.01 -14.06 -36.18
C GLU A 66 -7.39 -14.70 -34.83
N LYS A 67 -6.91 -15.92 -34.55
CA LYS A 67 -7.13 -16.56 -33.25
C LYS A 67 -6.40 -15.85 -32.11
N THR A 68 -5.22 -15.31 -32.38
CA THR A 68 -4.42 -14.56 -31.40
C THR A 68 -5.05 -13.22 -31.11
N GLU A 69 -5.51 -12.49 -32.12
CA GLU A 69 -6.24 -11.22 -32.01
C GLU A 69 -7.53 -11.42 -31.21
N ALA A 70 -8.35 -12.41 -31.56
CA ALA A 70 -9.56 -12.73 -30.81
C ALA A 70 -9.28 -13.12 -29.35
N SER A 71 -8.19 -13.86 -29.09
CA SER A 71 -7.77 -14.19 -27.72
C SER A 71 -7.27 -12.97 -26.96
N LEU A 72 -6.50 -12.09 -27.62
CA LEU A 72 -5.99 -10.85 -27.04
C LEU A 72 -7.12 -9.88 -26.73
N ASP A 73 -8.11 -9.73 -27.60
CA ASP A 73 -9.29 -8.93 -27.35
C ASP A 73 -10.05 -9.41 -26.12
N LYS A 74 -10.25 -10.73 -26.01
CA LYS A 74 -10.90 -11.32 -24.83
C LYS A 74 -10.10 -11.06 -23.56
N ILE A 75 -8.78 -11.23 -23.60
CA ILE A 75 -7.89 -10.97 -22.45
C ILE A 75 -7.92 -9.48 -22.09
N SER A 76 -7.84 -8.60 -23.10
CA SER A 76 -7.88 -7.14 -22.94
C SER A 76 -9.18 -6.70 -22.27
N ASN A 77 -10.32 -7.16 -22.77
CA ASN A 77 -11.63 -6.88 -22.17
C ASN A 77 -11.72 -7.37 -20.72
N THR A 78 -11.21 -8.57 -20.44
CA THR A 78 -11.18 -9.11 -19.08
C THR A 78 -10.27 -8.29 -18.17
N LYS A 79 -9.09 -7.87 -18.67
CA LYS A 79 -8.14 -7.06 -17.91
C LYS A 79 -8.70 -5.67 -17.61
N ILE A 80 -9.38 -5.06 -18.57
CA ILE A 80 -10.08 -3.77 -18.39
C ILE A 80 -11.13 -3.91 -17.29
N LEU A 81 -11.93 -4.99 -17.29
CA LEU A 81 -12.91 -5.26 -16.24
C LEU A 81 -12.25 -5.40 -14.86
N GLU A 82 -11.22 -6.24 -14.73
CA GLU A 82 -10.49 -6.41 -13.47
C GLU A 82 -9.86 -5.10 -12.97
N MET A 83 -9.29 -4.31 -13.88
CA MET A 83 -8.72 -3.00 -13.54
C MET A 83 -9.81 -2.01 -13.11
N ASN A 84 -11.00 -2.08 -13.71
CA ASN A 84 -12.14 -1.26 -13.34
C ASN A 84 -12.65 -1.64 -11.93
N GLU A 85 -12.83 -2.93 -11.65
CA GLU A 85 -13.21 -3.41 -10.31
C GLU A 85 -12.16 -3.04 -9.24
N TYR A 86 -10.87 -3.13 -9.58
CA TYR A 86 -9.80 -2.69 -8.70
C TYR A 86 -9.86 -1.18 -8.44
N ALA A 87 -10.05 -0.38 -9.48
CA ALA A 87 -10.17 1.07 -9.36
C ALA A 87 -11.37 1.45 -8.47
N ASP A 88 -12.51 0.79 -8.63
CA ASP A 88 -13.69 1.02 -7.79
C ASP A 88 -13.44 0.69 -6.32
N ASN A 89 -12.73 -0.40 -6.03
CA ASN A 89 -12.34 -0.73 -4.66
C ASN A 89 -11.40 0.31 -4.06
N VAL A 90 -10.38 0.75 -4.81
CA VAL A 90 -9.45 1.81 -4.38
C VAL A 90 -10.18 3.13 -4.14
N LEU A 91 -11.09 3.52 -5.04
CA LEU A 91 -11.91 4.72 -4.88
C LEU A 91 -12.81 4.65 -3.65
N LYS A 92 -13.40 3.47 -3.38
CA LYS A 92 -14.20 3.23 -2.18
C LYS A 92 -13.37 3.36 -0.91
N GLU A 93 -12.16 2.81 -0.89
CA GLU A 93 -11.22 2.97 0.23
C GLU A 93 -10.79 4.43 0.42
N ILE A 94 -10.47 5.15 -0.67
CA ILE A 94 -10.17 6.58 -0.61
C ILE A 94 -11.34 7.37 -0.04
N ASN A 95 -12.56 7.11 -0.51
CA ASN A 95 -13.75 7.80 -0.02
C ASN A 95 -14.01 7.50 1.47
N ARG A 96 -13.83 6.24 1.89
CA ARG A 96 -13.90 5.86 3.31
C ARG A 96 -12.87 6.61 4.15
N ASN A 97 -11.61 6.63 3.71
CA ASN A 97 -10.54 7.35 4.41
C ASN A 97 -10.82 8.85 4.46
N HIS A 98 -11.32 9.45 3.38
CA HIS A 98 -11.71 10.85 3.34
C HIS A 98 -12.79 11.17 4.37
N ASN A 99 -13.82 10.33 4.45
CA ASN A 99 -14.89 10.48 5.44
C ASN A 99 -14.38 10.32 6.88
N GLU A 100 -13.48 9.36 7.13
CA GLU A 100 -12.89 9.18 8.46
C GLU A 100 -12.03 10.38 8.87
N VAL A 101 -11.21 10.91 7.96
CA VAL A 101 -10.40 12.11 8.20
C VAL A 101 -11.28 13.34 8.45
N MET A 102 -12.34 13.53 7.67
CA MET A 102 -13.29 14.62 7.90
C MET A 102 -14.03 14.46 9.23
N PHE A 103 -14.41 13.24 9.59
CA PHE A 103 -15.02 12.97 10.89
C PHE A 103 -14.08 13.29 12.06
N MET A 104 -12.79 12.92 11.95
CA MET A 104 -11.79 13.30 12.95
C MET A 104 -11.60 14.81 13.02
N TYR A 105 -11.60 15.51 11.88
CA TYR A 105 -11.53 16.97 11.82
C TYR A 105 -12.73 17.63 12.52
N ASP A 106 -13.93 17.15 12.23
CA ASP A 106 -15.16 17.64 12.84
C ASP A 106 -15.18 17.40 14.35
N MET A 107 -14.82 16.21 14.82
CA MET A 107 -14.70 15.91 16.26
C MET A 107 -13.66 16.80 16.96
N LEU A 108 -12.51 17.04 16.33
CA LEU A 108 -11.49 17.94 16.91
C LEU A 108 -12.01 19.37 17.02
N ASN A 109 -12.70 19.85 15.98
CA ASN A 109 -13.27 21.18 15.97
C ASN A 109 -14.43 21.33 16.97
N GLU A 110 -15.26 20.29 17.12
CA GLU A 110 -16.29 20.22 18.16
C GLU A 110 -15.68 20.19 19.56
N LYS A 111 -14.62 19.40 19.80
CA LYS A 111 -13.89 19.37 21.07
C LYS A 111 -13.24 20.70 21.41
N ASP A 112 -12.64 21.40 20.44
CA ASP A 112 -12.11 22.75 20.66
C ASP A 112 -13.22 23.72 21.11
N LYS A 113 -14.39 23.66 20.46
CA LYS A 113 -15.56 24.46 20.82
C LYS A 113 -16.07 24.10 22.23
N GLU A 114 -16.22 22.83 22.55
CA GLU A 114 -16.64 22.34 23.87
C GLU A 114 -15.66 22.79 24.97
N ILE A 115 -14.35 22.64 24.76
CA ILE A 115 -13.32 23.10 25.69
C ILE A 115 -13.43 24.61 25.89
N LYS A 116 -13.56 25.38 24.81
CA LYS A 116 -13.69 26.85 24.88
C LYS A 116 -14.95 27.28 25.63
N THR A 117 -16.07 26.59 25.46
CA THR A 117 -17.31 26.86 26.22
C THR A 117 -17.20 26.46 27.69
N THR A 118 -16.56 25.33 27.98
CA THR A 118 -16.30 24.85 29.35
C THR A 118 -15.36 25.79 30.09
N VAL A 119 -14.28 26.24 29.45
CA VAL A 119 -13.36 27.24 30.03
C VAL A 119 -14.09 28.57 30.29
N LYS A 120 -14.99 28.99 29.39
CA LYS A 120 -15.83 30.18 29.60
C LYS A 120 -16.78 30.03 30.78
N SER A 121 -17.48 28.89 30.91
CA SER A 121 -18.40 28.65 32.03
C SER A 121 -17.68 28.49 33.37
N VAL A 122 -16.54 27.80 33.40
CA VAL A 122 -15.69 27.69 34.60
C VAL A 122 -15.17 29.06 35.03
N ASN A 123 -14.73 29.91 34.09
CA ASN A 123 -14.32 31.27 34.41
C ASN A 123 -15.49 32.13 34.89
N ALA A 124 -16.67 32.04 34.26
CA ALA A 124 -17.87 32.75 34.71
C ALA A 124 -18.27 32.34 36.13
N THR A 125 -18.28 31.05 36.44
CA THR A 125 -18.58 30.51 37.77
C THR A 125 -17.52 30.91 38.80
N ASN A 126 -16.23 30.91 38.47
CA ASN A 126 -15.18 31.39 39.38
C ASN A 126 -15.34 32.89 39.67
N THR A 127 -15.69 33.69 38.66
CA THR A 127 -15.93 35.13 38.82
C THR A 127 -17.19 35.40 39.66
N GLN A 128 -18.25 34.61 39.49
CA GLN A 128 -19.46 34.67 40.32
C GLN A 128 -19.21 34.17 41.75
N ALA A 129 -18.45 33.09 41.94
CA ALA A 129 -18.06 32.59 43.27
C ALA A 129 -17.19 33.61 44.03
N ARG A 130 -16.32 34.34 43.31
CA ARG A 130 -15.58 35.49 43.86
C ARG A 130 -16.50 36.65 44.22
N GLY A 131 -17.54 36.92 43.42
CA GLY A 131 -18.59 37.90 43.74
C GLY A 131 -19.45 37.51 44.95
N MET A 132 -19.79 36.22 45.11
CA MET A 132 -20.59 35.68 46.21
C MET A 132 -19.82 35.58 47.53
N GLY A 133 -18.48 35.55 47.47
CA GLY A 133 -17.60 35.72 48.63
C GLY A 133 -17.83 37.05 49.37
N THR A 134 -18.19 38.11 48.64
CA THR A 134 -18.47 39.43 49.25
C THR A 134 -19.85 39.54 49.90
N VAL A 135 -20.82 38.69 49.52
CA VAL A 135 -22.17 38.67 50.12
C VAL A 135 -22.19 37.78 51.37
N ARG A 136 -21.42 36.68 51.37
CA ARG A 136 -21.25 35.82 52.55
C ARG A 136 -20.60 36.52 53.74
N GLU A 137 -19.83 37.58 53.50
CA GLU A 137 -19.18 38.36 54.56
C GLU A 137 -20.14 39.33 55.29
N ARG A 138 -21.35 39.56 54.78
CA ARG A 138 -22.39 40.38 55.44
C ARG A 138 -23.42 39.59 56.26
N LEU A 139 -23.49 38.26 56.14
CA LEU A 139 -24.48 37.43 56.86
C LEU A 139 -23.95 36.80 58.15
N ILE A 140 -22.65 36.91 58.46
CA ILE A 140 -22.03 36.36 59.69
C ILE A 140 -21.80 37.48 60.72
N LYS A 141 -22.81 38.35 60.92
CA LYS A 141 -22.80 39.35 62.00
C LYS A 141 -24.14 39.45 62.73
N LEU A 142 -24.85 38.34 62.91
CA LEU A 142 -25.97 38.25 63.84
C LEU A 142 -26.03 36.80 64.35
N ASP A 143 -25.18 36.44 65.32
CA ASP A 143 -25.54 35.67 66.51
C ASP A 143 -24.27 35.47 67.35
N GLU A 144 -24.18 36.17 68.47
CA GLU A 144 -23.07 36.06 69.41
C GLU A 144 -23.21 34.81 70.29
N THR A 145 -22.14 34.49 71.02
CA THR A 145 -22.07 33.61 72.20
C THR A 145 -21.73 32.13 71.95
N GLN A 146 -20.44 31.82 71.80
CA GLN A 146 -19.57 31.56 72.96
C GLN A 146 -18.15 31.12 72.56
N LYS A 147 -17.18 31.72 73.27
CA LYS A 147 -15.77 31.33 73.44
C LYS A 147 -14.74 31.81 72.38
N ALA A 148 -14.33 33.06 72.55
CA ALA A 148 -12.90 33.41 72.57
C ALA A 148 -12.30 32.92 73.93
N PRO A 149 -10.96 32.77 74.13
CA PRO A 149 -9.85 33.51 73.49
C PRO A 149 -8.66 32.56 73.10
N GLN A 150 -7.55 32.94 72.44
CA GLN A 150 -6.64 34.06 72.69
C GLN A 150 -5.79 34.37 71.44
N ARG A 151 -5.62 35.67 71.17
CA ARG A 151 -4.39 36.19 70.56
C ARG A 151 -3.27 35.99 71.58
N ILE A 152 -2.23 35.24 71.24
CA ILE A 152 -0.96 35.32 71.96
C ILE A 152 -0.05 36.24 71.14
N SER A 153 0.25 37.37 71.76
CA SER A 153 1.31 38.27 71.35
C SER A 153 2.65 37.75 71.86
N VAL A 154 3.64 37.76 70.94
CA VAL A 154 5.09 37.88 71.18
C VAL A 154 5.79 36.67 71.81
N ASP A 155 6.62 35.98 71.01
CA ASP A 155 8.05 35.80 71.31
C ASP A 155 8.78 35.31 70.06
N GLU A 156 9.83 36.03 69.70
CA GLU A 156 10.77 35.71 68.64
C GLU A 156 11.42 34.35 68.95
N PHE A 157 10.82 33.24 68.48
CA PHE A 157 11.43 31.90 68.67
C PHE A 157 12.88 31.93 68.15
N PRO A 158 13.91 31.73 68.99
CA PRO A 158 15.30 31.82 68.57
C PRO A 158 15.60 30.71 67.58
N LEU A 159 16.02 31.09 66.38
CA LEU A 159 16.51 30.15 65.40
C LEU A 159 18.03 30.04 65.58
N ASP A 160 18.52 28.84 65.86
CA ASP A 160 19.96 28.61 65.85
C ASP A 160 20.46 28.71 64.39
N ASP A 161 21.40 29.63 64.17
CA ASP A 161 21.88 29.99 62.85
C ASP A 161 22.57 28.83 62.12
N LYS A 162 22.99 27.80 62.88
CA LYS A 162 23.59 26.58 62.32
C LYS A 162 22.60 25.60 61.69
N LEU A 163 21.29 25.78 61.86
CA LEU A 163 20.30 24.88 61.25
C LEU A 163 20.21 25.07 59.74
N ASP A 164 20.01 23.96 59.04
CA ASP A 164 19.76 23.98 57.61
C ASP A 164 18.40 24.65 57.29
N LYS A 165 18.28 25.16 56.06
CA LYS A 165 17.10 25.88 55.54
C LYS A 165 15.80 25.14 55.84
N ASN A 166 15.77 23.83 55.57
CA ASN A 166 14.58 23.01 55.73
C ASN A 166 14.25 22.74 57.20
N GLN A 167 15.28 22.64 58.04
CA GLN A 167 15.11 22.43 59.48
C GLN A 167 14.55 23.69 60.16
N LYS A 168 14.97 24.90 59.74
CA LYS A 168 14.39 26.17 60.21
C LYS A 168 12.89 26.29 59.86
N ILE A 169 12.47 25.74 58.72
CA ILE A 169 11.05 25.68 58.34
C ILE A 169 10.29 24.71 59.25
N MET A 170 10.84 23.53 59.53
CA MET A 170 10.20 22.54 60.40
C MET A 170 10.08 22.99 61.85
N THR A 171 11.10 23.64 62.41
CA THR A 171 11.04 24.13 63.79
C THR A 171 9.91 25.14 63.94
N LEU A 172 9.77 26.09 63.02
CA LEU A 172 8.68 27.06 63.08
C LEU A 172 7.32 26.40 62.85
N TYR A 173 7.22 25.47 61.89
CA TYR A 173 5.97 24.74 61.63
C TYR A 173 5.51 23.92 62.85
N ASN A 174 6.43 23.19 63.49
CA ASN A 174 6.14 22.42 64.70
C ASN A 174 5.78 23.30 65.90
N ASN A 175 6.22 24.55 65.92
CA ASN A 175 5.82 25.56 66.91
C ASN A 175 4.48 26.24 66.56
N GLY A 176 3.75 25.75 65.55
CA GLY A 176 2.41 26.23 65.20
C GLY A 176 2.39 27.49 64.33
N TYR A 177 3.52 27.89 63.75
CA TYR A 177 3.56 29.01 62.81
C TYR A 177 2.96 28.61 61.46
N ASN A 178 2.21 29.53 60.86
CA ASN A 178 1.62 29.33 59.54
C ASN A 178 2.68 29.44 58.42
N ASP A 179 2.46 28.79 57.29
CA ASP A 179 3.42 28.73 56.18
C ASP A 179 3.74 30.12 55.58
N ILE A 180 2.77 31.03 55.61
CA ILE A 180 2.94 32.44 55.23
C ILE A 180 3.85 33.19 56.21
N ASP A 181 3.69 32.95 57.52
CA ASP A 181 4.47 33.64 58.56
C ASP A 181 5.92 33.13 58.57
N ILE A 182 6.11 31.84 58.34
CA ILE A 182 7.43 31.20 58.18
C ILE A 182 8.15 31.79 56.95
N ALA A 183 7.45 31.86 55.81
CA ALA A 183 8.01 32.41 54.57
C ALA A 183 8.43 33.88 54.74
N LYS A 184 7.61 34.68 55.44
CA LYS A 184 7.91 36.09 55.72
C LYS A 184 9.10 36.25 56.66
N ARG A 185 9.22 35.40 57.68
CA ARG A 185 10.30 35.45 58.67
C ARG A 185 11.64 34.99 58.12
N LEU A 186 11.65 33.90 57.36
CA LEU A 186 12.88 33.35 56.76
C LEU A 186 13.23 33.99 55.41
N LYS A 187 12.38 34.88 54.88
CA LYS A 187 12.48 35.46 53.53
C LYS A 187 12.54 34.40 52.42
N PHE A 188 11.79 33.32 52.58
CA PHE A 188 11.66 32.26 51.58
C PHE A 188 10.37 32.40 50.78
N GLY A 189 10.30 31.74 49.62
CA GLY A 189 9.07 31.69 48.85
C GLY A 189 7.99 30.89 49.59
N VAL A 190 6.75 31.39 49.63
CA VAL A 190 5.62 30.68 50.27
C VAL A 190 5.41 29.29 49.66
N GLY A 191 5.62 29.14 48.35
CA GLY A 191 5.56 27.85 47.66
C GLY A 191 6.69 26.89 48.08
N GLU A 192 7.87 27.41 48.36
CA GLU A 192 9.03 26.62 48.82
C GLU A 192 8.80 26.11 50.25
N VAL A 193 8.32 26.97 51.14
CA VAL A 193 7.97 26.60 52.52
C VAL A 193 6.88 25.54 52.55
N ARG A 194 5.82 25.72 51.75
CA ARG A 194 4.71 24.75 51.67
C ARG A 194 5.15 23.41 51.07
N LEU A 195 6.07 23.41 50.10
CA LEU A 195 6.61 22.18 49.53
C LEU A 195 7.43 21.40 50.56
N VAL A 196 8.30 22.09 51.30
CA VAL A 196 9.14 21.48 52.34
C VAL A 196 8.29 20.89 53.47
N ILE A 197 7.27 21.61 53.94
CA ILE A 197 6.27 21.11 54.92
C ILE A 197 5.60 19.83 54.41
N LYS A 198 5.09 19.83 53.18
CA LYS A 198 4.42 18.65 52.61
C LYS A 198 5.34 17.44 52.50
N LEU A 199 6.59 17.62 52.06
CA LEU A 199 7.53 16.51 51.89
C LEU A 199 7.94 15.90 53.24
N TYR A 200 8.22 16.73 54.26
CA TYR A 200 8.65 16.24 55.57
C TYR A 200 7.51 15.68 56.43
N VAL A 201 6.33 16.31 56.41
CA VAL A 201 5.16 15.79 57.16
C VAL A 201 4.73 14.44 56.59
N ASN A 202 4.82 14.25 55.28
CA ASN A 202 4.51 12.97 54.65
C ASN A 202 5.59 11.93 54.90
N ALA A 203 6.87 12.32 54.98
CA ALA A 203 7.98 11.43 55.31
C ALA A 203 8.07 11.03 56.79
N ALA A 204 7.54 11.84 57.71
CA ALA A 204 7.48 11.55 59.15
C ALA A 204 6.22 10.76 59.56
N GLY A 205 5.31 10.50 58.61
CA GLY A 205 4.05 9.79 58.79
C GLY A 205 4.08 8.32 58.36
N GLU A 206 5.26 7.77 58.05
CA GLU A 206 5.50 6.33 57.88
C GLU A 206 6.34 5.76 59.03
#